data_AF-A0A5J5FEP4-F1
#
_entry.id   AF-A0A5J5FEP4-F1
#
_cell.length_a   1.000
_cell.length_b   1.000
_cell.length_c   1.000
_cell.angle_alpha   90.00
_cell.angle_beta   90.00
_cell.angle_gamma   90.00
#
_symmetry.space_group_name_H-M   'P 1'
#
loop_
_entity.id
_entity.type
_entity.pdbx_description
1 polymer ?
#
loop_
_entity_poly.entity_id
_entity_poly.type
_entity_poly.pdbx_seq_one_letter_code
_entity_poly.pdbx_strand_id
1 'polypeptide(L)'
;MIRTEDGEICIDPATPVLHVMGKKYAIFILSVLGNDNTRKNFNDLLKAIPGISSTMLSARLHEMVGAGLIERHDGDIVTYELTEMGREIRRRLLPLIEYLANAV
;
A
#
# COMPACT_ATOMS: atom_id res chain seq x y z
N MET A 1 20.33 1.39 -11.29
CA MET A 1 21.13 0.49 -10.44
C MET A 1 21.23 1.11 -9.06
N ILE A 2 20.87 0.37 -8.01
CA ILE A 2 21.02 0.76 -6.61
C ILE A 2 22.08 -0.19 -6.02
N ARG A 3 23.15 0.35 -5.44
CA ARG A 3 24.21 -0.46 -4.81
C ARG A 3 23.82 -0.81 -3.38
N THR A 4 24.07 -2.05 -2.98
CA THR A 4 23.87 -2.56 -1.62
C THR A 4 25.16 -3.22 -1.13
N GLU A 5 25.23 -3.53 0.17
CA GLU A 5 26.36 -4.27 0.74
C GLU A 5 26.51 -5.67 0.11
N ASP A 6 25.40 -6.28 -0.29
CA ASP A 6 25.34 -7.62 -0.87
C ASP A 6 25.35 -7.65 -2.42
N GLY A 7 25.46 -6.49 -3.10
CA GLY A 7 25.53 -6.44 -4.57
C GLY A 7 24.84 -5.22 -5.21
N GLU A 8 24.19 -5.46 -6.36
CA GLU A 8 23.47 -4.40 -7.09
C GLU A 8 22.02 -4.81 -7.39
N ILE A 9 21.09 -3.89 -7.10
CA ILE A 9 19.68 -4.01 -7.45
C ILE A 9 19.44 -3.26 -8.76
N CYS A 10 18.98 -3.98 -9.77
CA CYS A 10 18.40 -3.37 -10.97
C CYS A 10 16.89 -3.25 -10.76
N ILE A 11 16.38 -2.02 -10.71
CA ILE A 11 14.94 -1.75 -10.65
C ILE A 11 14.55 -0.88 -11.83
N ASP A 12 13.52 -1.30 -12.55
CA ASP A 12 12.88 -0.47 -13.56
C ASP A 12 11.89 0.48 -12.84
N PRO A 13 12.10 1.81 -12.91
CA PRO A 13 11.17 2.78 -12.33
C PRO A 13 9.75 2.70 -12.91
N ALA A 14 9.58 2.12 -14.10
CA ALA A 14 8.28 1.92 -14.72
C ALA A 14 7.50 0.73 -14.16
N THR A 15 8.08 -0.05 -13.22
CA THR A 15 7.36 -1.15 -12.58
C THR A 15 6.08 -0.62 -11.87
N PRO A 16 4.90 -1.22 -12.13
CA PRO A 16 3.63 -0.73 -11.57
C PRO A 16 3.65 -0.61 -10.05
N VAL A 17 4.29 -1.56 -9.38
CA VAL A 17 4.43 -1.55 -7.91
C VAL A 17 5.23 -0.33 -7.45
N LEU A 18 6.42 -0.08 -7.99
CA LEU A 18 7.23 1.06 -7.56
C LEU A 18 6.53 2.39 -7.88
N HIS A 19 5.91 2.48 -9.05
CA HIS A 19 5.13 3.65 -9.45
C HIS A 19 4.01 3.98 -8.46
N VAL A 20 3.24 2.97 -8.02
CA VAL A 20 2.15 3.16 -7.06
C VAL A 20 2.67 3.48 -5.66
N MET A 21 3.69 2.74 -5.19
CA MET A 21 4.22 2.89 -3.84
C MET A 21 4.86 4.27 -3.60
N GLY A 22 5.36 4.94 -4.64
CA GLY A 22 5.86 6.31 -4.55
C GLY A 22 4.78 7.39 -4.44
N LYS A 23 3.50 7.06 -4.65
CA LYS A 23 2.40 8.04 -4.61
C LYS A 23 1.94 8.33 -3.19
N LYS A 24 1.50 9.58 -2.98
CA LYS A 24 0.89 10.03 -1.72
C LYS A 24 -0.24 9.07 -1.30
N TYR A 25 -0.22 8.70 -0.02
CA TYR A 25 -1.14 7.77 0.65
C TYR A 25 -1.02 6.27 0.31
N ALA A 26 -0.26 5.85 -0.70
CA ALA A 26 -0.18 4.43 -1.07
C ALA A 26 0.37 3.55 0.08
N ILE A 27 1.48 3.98 0.70
CA ILE A 27 2.06 3.30 1.87
C ILE A 27 1.07 3.29 3.05
N PHE A 28 0.34 4.38 3.29
CA PHE A 28 -0.65 4.44 4.37
C PHE A 28 -1.81 3.47 4.16
N ILE A 29 -2.35 3.41 2.93
CA ILE A 29 -3.43 2.46 2.57
C ILE A 29 -2.94 1.02 2.78
N LEU A 30 -1.75 0.69 2.28
CA LEU A 30 -1.15 -0.62 2.44
C LEU A 30 -0.99 -0.99 3.93
N SER A 31 -0.45 -0.06 4.73
CA SER A 31 -0.24 -0.25 6.17
C SER A 31 -1.56 -0.49 6.91
N VAL A 32 -2.57 0.34 6.68
CA VAL A 32 -3.89 0.26 7.33
C VAL A 32 -4.63 -1.03 6.96
N LEU A 33 -4.59 -1.45 5.69
CA LEU A 33 -5.23 -2.70 5.27
C LEU A 33 -4.65 -3.93 5.96
N GLY A 34 -3.36 -3.91 6.31
CA GLY A 34 -2.70 -5.03 6.98
C GLY A 34 -2.72 -5.00 8.50
N ASN A 35 -3.44 -4.08 9.16
CA ASN A 35 -3.45 -4.00 10.62
C ASN A 35 -4.15 -5.20 11.29
N ASP A 36 -5.28 -5.64 10.73
CA ASP A 36 -6.17 -6.59 11.43
C ASP A 36 -6.33 -7.92 10.65
N ASN A 37 -5.64 -8.06 9.50
CA ASN A 37 -5.83 -9.16 8.54
C ASN A 37 -7.30 -9.40 8.13
N THR A 38 -8.12 -8.35 8.20
CA THR A 38 -9.53 -8.37 7.79
C THR A 38 -9.76 -7.49 6.57
N ARG A 39 -10.83 -7.79 5.83
CA ARG A 39 -11.32 -6.96 4.73
C ARG A 39 -11.83 -5.63 5.27
N LYS A 40 -11.50 -4.53 4.59
CA LYS A 40 -11.98 -3.18 4.93
C LYS A 40 -12.82 -2.63 3.79
N ASN A 41 -13.95 -1.99 4.09
CA ASN A 41 -14.70 -1.27 3.08
C ASN A 41 -14.08 0.12 2.83
N PHE A 42 -14.57 0.82 1.80
CA PHE A 42 -14.08 2.15 1.44
C PHE A 42 -14.19 3.17 2.59
N ASN A 43 -15.30 3.15 3.33
CA ASN A 43 -15.55 4.11 4.41
C ASN A 43 -14.65 3.84 5.62
N ASP A 44 -14.33 2.58 5.91
CA ASP A 44 -13.38 2.21 6.97
C ASP A 44 -11.99 2.79 6.66
N LEU A 45 -11.54 2.67 5.41
CA LEU A 45 -10.27 3.21 4.95
C LEU A 45 -10.25 4.73 4.96
N LEU A 46 -11.34 5.38 4.51
CA LEU A 46 -11.46 6.83 4.50
C LEU A 46 -11.37 7.40 5.93
N LYS A 47 -11.98 6.74 6.92
CA LYS A 47 -11.91 7.12 8.33
C LYS A 47 -10.53 6.90 8.94
N ALA A 48 -9.86 5.81 8.55
CA ALA A 48 -8.57 5.42 9.12
C ALA A 48 -7.37 6.25 8.59
N ILE A 49 -7.54 7.00 7.50
CA ILE A 49 -6.45 7.72 6.82
C ILE A 49 -6.73 9.23 6.83
N PRO A 50 -6.21 9.98 7.81
CA PRO A 50 -6.46 11.41 7.92
C PRO A 50 -6.04 12.19 6.68
N GLY A 51 -6.91 13.09 6.23
CA GLY A 51 -6.63 14.04 5.15
C GLY A 51 -6.66 13.47 3.73
N ILE A 52 -6.94 12.18 3.53
CA ILE A 52 -7.19 11.65 2.19
C ILE A 52 -8.59 12.04 1.72
N SER A 53 -8.72 12.47 0.46
CA SER A 53 -10.03 12.70 -0.16
C SER A 53 -10.60 11.41 -0.75
N SER A 54 -11.92 11.32 -0.89
CA SER A 54 -12.58 10.17 -1.52
C SER A 54 -12.07 9.90 -2.95
N THR A 55 -11.84 10.96 -3.73
CA THR A 55 -11.27 10.85 -5.08
C THR A 55 -9.87 10.24 -5.06
N MET A 56 -9.04 10.64 -4.10
CA MET A 56 -7.68 10.16 -4.00
C MET A 56 -7.61 8.73 -3.48
N LEU A 57 -8.46 8.38 -2.49
CA LEU A 57 -8.59 7.01 -2.01
C LEU A 57 -9.05 6.09 -3.15
N SER A 58 -10.08 6.48 -3.90
CA SER A 58 -10.58 5.71 -5.05
C SER A 58 -9.49 5.49 -6.10
N ALA A 59 -8.75 6.55 -6.48
CA ALA A 59 -7.66 6.45 -7.44
C ALA A 59 -6.54 5.51 -6.95
N ARG A 60 -6.14 5.59 -5.67
CA ARG A 60 -5.12 4.72 -5.10
C ARG A 60 -5.58 3.27 -5.01
N LEU A 61 -6.81 3.01 -4.58
CA LEU A 61 -7.36 1.66 -4.54
C LEU A 61 -7.39 1.02 -5.93
N HIS A 62 -7.85 1.76 -6.95
CA HIS A 62 -7.85 1.29 -8.33
C HIS A 62 -6.44 0.92 -8.82
N GLU A 63 -5.47 1.81 -8.60
CA GLU A 63 -4.08 1.57 -8.98
C GLU A 63 -3.43 0.41 -8.22
N MET A 64 -3.71 0.28 -6.91
CA MET A 64 -3.19 -0.80 -6.07
C MET A 64 -3.77 -2.16 -6.46
N VAL A 65 -5.05 -2.21 -6.88
CA VAL A 65 -5.64 -3.42 -7.49
C VAL A 65 -4.93 -3.74 -8.80
N GLY A 66 -4.75 -2.75 -9.68
CA GLY A 66 -4.05 -2.93 -10.97
C GLY A 66 -2.60 -3.38 -10.82
N ALA A 67 -1.93 -2.96 -9.73
CA ALA A 67 -0.57 -3.38 -9.40
C ALA A 67 -0.50 -4.73 -8.65
N GLY A 68 -1.64 -5.37 -8.35
CA GLY A 68 -1.70 -6.64 -7.62
C GLY A 68 -1.30 -6.55 -6.15
N LEU A 69 -1.35 -5.36 -5.54
CA LEU A 69 -1.03 -5.13 -4.13
C LEU A 69 -2.22 -5.44 -3.21
N ILE A 70 -3.43 -5.23 -3.73
CA ILE A 70 -4.68 -5.47 -3.02
C ILE A 70 -5.68 -6.17 -3.94
N GLU A 71 -6.59 -6.91 -3.34
CA GLU A 71 -7.75 -7.51 -4.00
C GLU A 71 -9.01 -6.73 -3.64
N ARG A 72 -9.90 -6.59 -4.62
CA ARG A 72 -11.24 -6.01 -4.45
C ARG A 72 -12.27 -7.12 -4.47
N HIS A 73 -13.14 -7.13 -3.47
CA HIS A 73 -14.21 -8.11 -3.31
C HIS A 73 -15.56 -7.44 -3.47
N ASP A 74 -16.31 -7.89 -4.47
CA ASP A 74 -17.71 -7.50 -4.70
C ASP A 74 -18.65 -8.41 -3.91
N GLY A 75 -19.49 -7.81 -3.09
CA GLY A 75 -20.57 -8.45 -2.35
C GLY A 75 -21.64 -7.41 -2.03
N ASP A 76 -22.42 -7.60 -0.96
CA ASP A 76 -23.39 -6.60 -0.49
C ASP A 76 -22.71 -5.24 -0.18
N ILE A 77 -21.44 -5.30 0.25
CA ILE A 77 -20.57 -4.15 0.42
C ILE A 77 -19.22 -4.46 -0.23
N VAL A 78 -18.70 -3.52 -1.03
CA VAL A 78 -17.37 -3.63 -1.63
C VAL A 78 -16.31 -3.52 -0.55
N THR A 79 -15.39 -4.49 -0.53
CA THR A 79 -14.27 -4.53 0.42
C THR A 79 -12.94 -4.78 -0.26
N TYR A 80 -11.86 -4.49 0.46
CA TYR A 80 -10.48 -4.60 -0.01
C TYR A 80 -9.64 -5.38 1.01
N GLU A 81 -8.70 -6.17 0.51
CA GLU A 81 -7.69 -6.88 1.33
C GLU A 81 -6.34 -6.89 0.65
N LEU A 82 -5.26 -7.07 1.42
CA LEU A 82 -3.92 -7.24 0.85
C LEU A 82 -3.84 -8.58 0.11
N THR A 83 -3.16 -8.57 -1.04
CA THR A 83 -2.67 -9.81 -1.66
C THR A 83 -1.46 -10.35 -0.87
N GLU A 84 -0.95 -11.52 -1.24
CA GLU A 84 0.29 -12.02 -0.63
C GLU A 84 1.48 -11.09 -0.88
N MET A 85 1.60 -10.56 -2.10
CA MET A 85 2.61 -9.55 -2.43
C MET A 85 2.43 -8.28 -1.59
N GLY A 86 1.19 -7.80 -1.44
CA GLY A 86 0.89 -6.64 -0.60
C GLY A 86 1.29 -6.86 0.87
N ARG A 87 1.03 -8.05 1.41
CA ARG A 87 1.46 -8.45 2.76
C ARG A 87 2.98 -8.47 2.89
N GLU A 88 3.69 -9.03 1.92
CA GLU A 88 5.15 -9.09 1.95
C GLU A 88 5.79 -7.70 1.90
N ILE A 89 5.33 -6.84 0.99
CA ILE A 89 5.80 -5.46 0.87
C ILE A 89 5.53 -4.69 2.18
N ARG A 90 4.32 -4.83 2.75
CA ARG A 90 4.00 -4.21 4.05
C ARG A 90 4.99 -4.66 5.14
N ARG A 91 5.25 -5.97 5.26
CA ARG A 91 6.21 -6.49 6.25
C ARG A 91 7.60 -5.86 6.10
N ARG A 92 8.06 -5.66 4.86
CA ARG A 92 9.37 -5.04 4.57
C ARG A 92 9.37 -3.52 4.79
N LEU A 93 8.22 -2.85 4.67
CA LEU A 93 8.10 -1.41 4.88
C LEU A 93 7.95 -1.01 6.34
N LEU A 94 7.34 -1.84 7.19
CA LEU A 94 7.08 -1.48 8.58
C LEU A 94 8.34 -1.03 9.34
N PRO A 95 9.51 -1.69 9.25
CA PRO A 95 10.73 -1.23 9.91
C PRO A 95 11.18 0.17 9.43
N LEU A 96 11.02 0.46 8.13
CA LEU A 96 11.32 1.79 7.59
C LEU A 96 10.36 2.85 8.14
N ILE A 97 9.06 2.54 8.19
CA ILE A 97 8.04 3.44 8.73
C ILE A 97 8.30 3.71 10.22
N GLU A 98 8.63 2.68 10.99
CA GLU A 98 8.99 2.79 12.40
C GLU A 98 10.22 3.69 12.60
N TYR A 99 11.28 3.49 11.81
CA TYR A 99 12.46 4.34 11.83
C TYR A 99 12.10 5.81 11.54
N LEU A 100 11.30 6.07 10.50
CA LEU A 100 10.89 7.42 10.13
C LEU A 100 10.01 8.09 11.19
N ALA A 101 9.15 7.33 11.85
CA ALA A 101 8.29 7.85 12.92
C ALA A 101 9.08 8.28 14.16
N ASN A 102 10.22 7.62 14.41
CA ASN A 102 11.10 7.91 15.55
C ASN A 102 12.22 8.91 15.22
N ALA A 103 12.44 9.22 13.93
CA ALA A 103 13.47 10.16 13.47
C ALA A 103 13.00 11.63 13.46
N VAL A 104 11.76 11.89 13.88
CA VAL A 104 11.15 13.22 14.00
C VAL A 104 11.14 13.67 15.45
#